data_AF-A0A2T6BVM3-F1
#
_entry.id   AF-A0A2T6BVM3-F1
#
_cell.length_a   1.000
_cell.length_b   1.000
_cell.length_c   1.000
_cell.angle_alpha   90.00
_cell.angle_beta   90.00
_cell.angle_gamma   90.00
#
_symmetry.space_group_name_H-M   'P 1'
#
loop_
_entity.id
_entity.type
_entity.pdbx_description
1 polymer ?
#
loop_
_entity_poly.entity_id
_entity_poly.type
_entity_poly.pdbx_seq_one_letter_code
_entity_poly.pdbx_strand_id
1 'polypeptide(L)'
;MEAVQKQKLKEIIIIIVVIIILTAIGIFFLRKHANQQGKELMSSMDEVSRIYEEEGIKNCVNLTEAQSKRLFILNKSLQKYKEQHEITFLKLYTYHFTSTTLFLFFSILSALTIFVITQEGWKGTAQTVKVLFLVFTALSSFFGLSASTFDQETSIHRNGKAYINYDNLQKTLGNFCATGMTISGDSISFNQLHSEIMRKATELHDFYLEFDEQSLDTKGIFNLTKEEKEEPSNE
;
A
#
# COMPACT_ATOMS: atom_id res chain seq x y z
N MET A 1 -50.94 -12.84 8.53
CA MET A 1 -49.99 -12.85 7.39
C MET A 1 -48.94 -11.74 7.52
N GLU A 2 -49.34 -10.51 7.86
CA GLU A 2 -48.45 -9.35 8.02
C GLU A 2 -47.40 -9.50 9.15
N ALA A 3 -47.77 -10.09 10.29
CA ALA A 3 -46.85 -10.32 11.42
C ALA A 3 -45.70 -11.28 11.07
N VAL A 4 -45.99 -12.33 10.28
CA VAL A 4 -44.99 -13.32 9.82
C VAL A 4 -44.01 -12.70 8.81
N GLN A 5 -44.50 -11.83 7.92
CA GLN A 5 -43.64 -11.09 6.99
C GLN A 5 -42.74 -10.09 7.72
N LYS A 6 -43.28 -9.35 8.71
CA LYS A 6 -42.48 -8.44 9.55
C LYS A 6 -41.40 -9.18 10.33
N GLN A 7 -41.67 -10.39 10.83
CA GLN A 7 -40.69 -11.21 11.52
C GLN A 7 -39.56 -11.67 10.59
N LYS A 8 -39.89 -12.22 9.41
CA LYS A 8 -38.89 -12.62 8.41
C LYS A 8 -38.00 -11.45 7.96
N LEU A 9 -38.58 -10.27 7.82
CA LEU A 9 -37.82 -9.06 7.50
C LEU A 9 -36.83 -8.69 8.61
N LYS A 10 -37.27 -8.75 9.88
CA LYS A 10 -36.38 -8.51 11.04
C LYS A 10 -35.22 -9.50 11.08
N GLU A 11 -35.49 -10.79 10.86
CA GLU A 11 -34.46 -11.83 10.81
C GLU A 11 -33.43 -11.56 9.70
N ILE A 12 -33.89 -11.18 8.50
CA ILE A 12 -33.03 -10.81 7.38
C ILE A 12 -32.14 -9.61 7.74
N ILE A 13 -32.70 -8.56 8.34
CA ILE A 13 -31.95 -7.36 8.73
C ILE A 13 -30.87 -7.73 9.76
N ILE A 14 -31.23 -8.54 10.76
CA ILE A 14 -30.28 -9.00 11.78
C ILE A 14 -29.12 -9.77 11.13
N ILE A 15 -29.41 -10.66 10.19
CA ILE A 15 -28.37 -11.43 9.46
C ILE A 15 -27.42 -10.49 8.71
N ILE A 16 -27.95 -9.48 8.00
CA ILE A 16 -27.12 -8.50 7.26
C ILE A 16 -26.21 -7.74 8.22
N VAL A 17 -26.75 -7.27 9.35
CA VAL A 17 -25.96 -6.55 10.36
C VAL A 17 -24.87 -7.44 10.94
N VAL A 18 -25.17 -8.71 11.23
CA VAL A 18 -24.17 -9.68 11.72
C VAL A 18 -23.07 -9.89 10.68
N ILE A 19 -23.41 -10.03 9.39
CA ILE A 19 -22.41 -10.16 8.31
C ILE A 19 -21.50 -8.92 8.26
N ILE A 20 -22.05 -7.71 8.38
CA ILE A 20 -21.26 -6.47 8.38
C ILE A 20 -20.30 -6.44 9.57
N ILE A 21 -20.77 -6.79 10.77
CA ILE A 21 -19.94 -6.83 11.98
C ILE A 21 -18.81 -7.87 11.83
N LEU A 22 -19.13 -9.08 11.38
CA LEU A 22 -18.13 -10.13 11.15
C LEU A 22 -17.11 -9.73 10.09
N THR A 23 -17.56 -9.04 9.04
CA THR A 23 -16.68 -8.50 8.00
C THR A 23 -15.73 -7.44 8.57
N ALA A 24 -16.23 -6.52 9.39
CA ALA A 24 -15.40 -5.51 10.05
C ALA A 24 -14.35 -6.13 10.99
N ILE A 25 -14.73 -7.15 11.75
CA ILE A 25 -13.81 -7.94 12.58
C ILE A 25 -12.77 -8.65 11.71
N GLY A 26 -13.20 -9.29 10.62
CA GLY A 26 -12.32 -9.95 9.66
C GLY A 26 -11.30 -8.99 9.06
N ILE A 27 -11.72 -7.79 8.64
CA ILE A 27 -10.82 -6.72 8.17
C ILE A 27 -9.78 -6.39 9.23
N PHE A 28 -10.17 -6.22 10.49
CA PHE A 28 -9.23 -5.91 11.56
C PHE A 28 -8.16 -7.00 11.74
N PHE A 29 -8.57 -8.27 11.77
CA PHE A 29 -7.64 -9.39 11.91
C PHE A 29 -6.73 -9.55 10.70
N LEU A 30 -7.28 -9.47 9.48
CA LEU A 30 -6.50 -9.57 8.24
C LEU A 30 -5.49 -8.43 8.13
N ARG A 31 -5.90 -7.20 8.46
CA ARG A 31 -4.97 -6.05 8.47
C ARG A 31 -3.84 -6.24 9.47
N LYS A 32 -4.16 -6.72 10.67
CA LYS A 32 -3.14 -7.00 11.69
C LYS A 32 -2.15 -8.07 11.22
N HIS A 33 -2.67 -9.16 10.64
CA HIS A 33 -1.85 -10.25 10.12
C HIS A 33 -0.98 -9.81 8.94
N ALA A 34 -1.56 -9.12 7.96
CA ALA A 34 -0.84 -8.62 6.79
C ALA A 34 0.25 -7.61 7.18
N ASN A 35 -0.01 -6.73 8.13
CA ASN A 35 0.99 -5.80 8.65
C ASN A 35 2.14 -6.54 9.38
N GLN A 36 1.85 -7.63 10.09
CA GLN A 36 2.89 -8.46 10.72
C GLN A 36 3.76 -9.14 9.66
N GLN A 37 3.16 -9.78 8.66
CA GLN A 37 3.89 -10.42 7.57
C GLN A 37 4.70 -9.42 6.74
N GLY A 38 4.12 -8.27 6.41
CA GLY A 38 4.82 -7.22 5.67
C GLY A 38 6.03 -6.68 6.44
N LYS A 39 5.92 -6.54 7.77
CA LYS A 39 7.04 -6.17 8.63
C LYS A 39 8.10 -7.25 8.71
N GLU A 40 7.70 -8.51 8.82
CA GLU A 40 8.64 -9.65 8.85
C GLU A 40 9.45 -9.75 7.55
N LEU A 41 8.79 -9.51 6.41
CA LEU A 41 9.45 -9.45 5.11
C LEU A 41 10.52 -8.35 5.09
N MET A 42 10.19 -7.15 5.60
CA MET A 42 11.11 -6.01 5.63
C MET A 42 12.17 -6.12 6.75
N SER A 43 11.88 -6.78 7.87
CA SER A 43 12.81 -6.83 9.02
C SER A 43 14.11 -7.56 8.71
N SER A 44 14.05 -8.56 7.82
CA SER A 44 15.25 -9.25 7.32
C SER A 44 16.24 -8.30 6.63
N MET A 45 15.72 -7.20 6.08
CA MET A 45 16.50 -6.16 5.42
C MET A 45 16.90 -5.04 6.39
N ASP A 46 16.06 -4.76 7.38
CA ASP A 46 16.23 -3.64 8.31
C ASP A 46 17.34 -3.87 9.35
N GLU A 47 17.59 -5.14 9.74
CA GLU A 47 18.66 -5.49 10.68
C GLU A 47 20.05 -5.06 10.18
N VAL A 48 20.29 -5.22 8.88
CA VAL A 48 21.54 -4.79 8.23
C VAL A 48 21.61 -3.27 8.15
N SER A 49 20.50 -2.60 7.82
CA SER A 49 20.48 -1.15 7.71
C SER A 49 20.71 -0.44 9.05
N ARG A 50 20.23 -1.00 10.17
CA ARG A 50 20.41 -0.39 11.50
C ARG A 50 21.88 -0.27 11.88
N ILE A 51 22.71 -1.24 11.48
CA ILE A 51 24.17 -1.19 11.64
C ILE A 51 24.75 0.00 10.87
N TYR A 52 24.30 0.23 9.63
CA TYR A 52 24.78 1.35 8.81
C TYR A 52 24.23 2.72 9.24
N GLU A 53 23.05 2.76 9.87
CA GLU A 53 22.46 3.98 10.42
C GLU A 53 23.21 4.44 11.68
N GLU A 54 23.43 3.53 12.64
CA GLU A 54 23.99 3.88 13.94
C GLU A 54 25.52 3.84 13.97
N GLU A 55 26.15 2.96 13.20
CA GLU A 55 27.59 2.67 13.28
C GLU A 55 28.34 2.89 11.96
N GLY A 56 27.64 2.85 10.82
CA GLY A 56 28.27 2.86 9.48
C GLY A 56 28.98 4.16 9.09
N ILE A 57 28.58 5.31 9.65
CA ILE A 57 29.20 6.62 9.37
C ILE A 57 29.86 7.19 10.64
N LYS A 58 30.87 6.49 11.13
CA LYS A 58 31.72 6.92 12.25
C LYS A 58 33.18 6.70 11.87
N ASN A 59 34.06 7.60 12.31
CA ASN A 59 35.51 7.49 12.14
C ASN A 59 35.95 7.23 10.68
N CYS A 60 35.37 7.96 9.72
CA CYS A 60 35.65 7.73 8.31
C CYS A 60 37.13 7.95 7.96
N VAL A 61 37.70 7.03 7.19
CA VAL A 61 39.09 7.07 6.74
C VAL A 61 39.22 8.08 5.60
N ASN A 62 40.32 8.83 5.58
CA ASN A 62 40.66 9.79 4.52
C ASN A 62 39.62 10.90 4.27
N LEU A 63 38.77 11.23 5.24
CA LEU A 63 37.82 12.34 5.16
C LEU A 63 38.10 13.43 6.20
N THR A 64 37.93 14.68 5.78
CA THR A 64 37.91 15.82 6.71
C THR A 64 36.65 15.78 7.58
N GLU A 65 36.69 16.44 8.75
CA GLU A 65 35.53 16.53 9.65
C GLU A 65 34.28 17.09 8.94
N ALA A 66 34.46 18.11 8.09
CA ALA A 66 33.38 18.68 7.30
C ALA A 66 32.77 17.69 6.31
N GLN A 67 33.59 16.86 5.65
CA GLN A 67 33.12 15.81 4.73
C GLN A 67 32.39 14.71 5.49
N SER A 68 32.93 14.25 6.62
CA SER A 68 32.28 13.26 7.48
C SER A 68 30.91 13.74 7.97
N LYS A 69 30.79 15.02 8.36
CA LYS A 69 29.50 15.61 8.74
C LYS A 69 28.49 15.64 7.59
N ARG A 70 28.93 15.95 6.36
CA ARG A 70 28.07 15.92 5.17
C ARG A 70 27.61 14.50 4.85
N LEU A 71 28.51 13.52 4.94
CA LEU A 71 28.19 12.11 4.72
C LEU A 71 27.14 11.60 5.73
N PHE A 72 27.27 12.00 6.99
CA PHE A 72 26.31 11.68 8.03
C PHE A 72 24.92 12.29 7.76
N ILE A 73 24.87 13.56 7.34
CA ILE A 73 23.60 14.22 6.95
C ILE A 73 22.97 13.49 5.77
N LEU A 74 23.76 13.13 4.75
CA LEU A 74 23.28 12.39 3.60
C LEU A 74 22.72 11.03 4.00
N ASN A 75 23.42 10.26 4.84
CA ASN A 75 22.96 8.97 5.35
C ASN A 75 21.62 9.08 6.09
N LYS A 76 21.46 10.11 6.93
CA LYS A 76 20.20 10.39 7.62
C LYS A 76 19.05 10.74 6.66
N SER A 77 19.34 11.48 5.59
CA SER A 77 18.32 11.76 4.58
C SER A 77 17.89 10.48 3.83
N LEU A 78 18.85 9.63 3.45
CA LEU A 78 18.55 8.34 2.81
C LEU A 78 17.71 7.44 3.73
N GLN A 79 18.02 7.40 5.03
CA GLN A 79 17.22 6.65 6.01
C GLN A 79 15.77 7.12 6.04
N LYS A 80 15.53 8.43 6.08
CA LYS A 80 14.17 8.99 6.06
C LYS A 80 13.41 8.60 4.80
N TYR A 81 14.06 8.64 3.63
CA TYR A 81 13.43 8.24 2.37
C TYR A 81 13.15 6.74 2.32
N LYS A 82 14.07 5.92 2.83
CA LYS A 82 13.88 4.47 3.01
C LYS A 82 12.64 4.17 3.85
N GLU A 83 12.52 4.79 5.04
CA GLU A 83 11.37 4.63 5.94
C GLU A 83 10.05 5.04 5.27
N GLN A 84 10.05 6.09 4.45
CA GLN A 84 8.85 6.50 3.71
C GLN A 84 8.37 5.42 2.74
N HIS A 85 9.28 4.77 2.01
CA HIS A 85 8.93 3.67 1.13
C HIS A 85 8.49 2.42 1.90
N GLU A 86 9.08 2.14 3.08
CA GLU A 86 8.62 1.06 3.95
C GLU A 86 7.18 1.28 4.42
N ILE A 87 6.88 2.47 4.94
CA ILE A 87 5.53 2.82 5.41
C ILE A 87 4.52 2.71 4.27
N THR A 88 4.91 3.16 3.07
CA THR A 88 4.05 3.12 1.89
C THR A 88 3.82 1.68 1.45
N PHE A 89 4.89 0.87 1.36
CA PHE A 89 4.82 -0.56 1.10
C PHE A 89 3.87 -1.25 2.08
N LEU A 90 4.04 -1.06 3.39
CA LEU A 90 3.24 -1.74 4.41
C LEU A 90 1.76 -1.39 4.30
N LYS A 91 1.43 -0.13 4.03
CA LYS A 91 0.04 0.30 3.84
C LYS A 91 -0.58 -0.34 2.61
N LEU A 92 0.11 -0.29 1.48
CA LEU A 92 -0.37 -0.85 0.22
C LEU A 92 -0.51 -2.38 0.32
N TYR A 93 0.52 -3.05 0.84
CA TYR A 93 0.51 -4.50 1.07
C TYR A 93 -0.65 -4.93 1.98
N THR A 94 -0.82 -4.24 3.10
CA THR A 94 -1.90 -4.54 4.05
C THR A 94 -3.27 -4.40 3.42
N TYR A 95 -3.49 -3.33 2.64
CA TYR A 95 -4.76 -3.10 1.96
C TYR A 95 -4.99 -4.17 0.88
N HIS A 96 -4.01 -4.39 0.01
CA HIS A 96 -4.08 -5.34 -1.09
C HIS A 96 -4.39 -6.75 -0.58
N PHE A 97 -3.62 -7.23 0.39
CA PHE A 97 -3.82 -8.54 1.00
C PHE A 97 -5.23 -8.67 1.58
N THR A 98 -5.71 -7.67 2.32
CA THR A 98 -7.03 -7.70 2.95
C THR A 98 -8.14 -7.75 1.89
N SER A 99 -8.08 -6.87 0.88
CA SER A 99 -9.10 -6.79 -0.17
C SER A 99 -9.13 -8.06 -1.01
N THR A 100 -7.98 -8.55 -1.48
CA THR A 100 -7.89 -9.78 -2.28
C THR A 100 -8.38 -11.01 -1.50
N THR A 101 -8.05 -11.11 -0.21
CA THR A 101 -8.51 -12.22 0.64
C THR A 101 -10.03 -12.20 0.84
N LEU A 102 -10.61 -11.03 1.14
CA LEU A 102 -12.05 -10.91 1.33
C LEU A 102 -12.83 -11.07 0.02
N PHE A 103 -12.29 -10.58 -1.09
CA PHE A 103 -12.83 -10.82 -2.42
C PHE A 103 -12.96 -12.32 -2.70
N LEU A 104 -11.89 -13.09 -2.48
CA LEU A 104 -11.90 -14.54 -2.68
C LEU A 104 -12.91 -15.24 -1.75
N PHE A 105 -12.94 -14.86 -0.48
CA PHE A 105 -13.88 -15.45 0.49
C PHE A 105 -15.34 -15.20 0.11
N PHE A 106 -15.72 -13.96 -0.21
CA PHE A 106 -17.09 -13.64 -0.60
C PHE A 106 -17.46 -14.17 -1.99
N SER A 107 -16.50 -14.28 -2.91
CA SER A 107 -16.70 -14.96 -4.20
C SER A 107 -17.10 -16.42 -4.00
N ILE A 108 -16.40 -17.14 -3.11
CA ILE A 108 -16.74 -18.54 -2.79
C ILE A 108 -18.13 -18.64 -2.16
N LEU A 109 -18.45 -17.78 -1.19
CA LEU A 109 -19.78 -17.79 -0.57
C LEU A 109 -20.89 -17.44 -1.56
N SER A 110 -20.65 -16.49 -2.47
CA SER A 110 -21.59 -16.18 -3.56
C SER A 110 -21.76 -17.39 -4.48
N ALA A 111 -20.67 -18.05 -4.89
CA ALA A 111 -20.71 -19.25 -5.73
C ALA A 111 -21.50 -20.41 -5.08
N LEU A 112 -21.36 -20.62 -3.77
CA LEU A 112 -22.14 -21.63 -3.04
C LEU A 112 -23.64 -21.29 -3.01
N THR A 113 -23.99 -20.03 -2.77
CA THR A 113 -25.39 -19.62 -2.72
C THR A 113 -26.07 -19.65 -4.09
N ILE A 114 -25.37 -19.24 -5.16
CA ILE A 114 -25.90 -19.37 -6.51
C ILE A 114 -26.05 -20.83 -6.92
N PHE A 115 -25.13 -21.73 -6.51
CA PHE A 115 -25.27 -23.16 -6.77
C PHE A 115 -26.57 -23.71 -6.18
N VAL A 116 -26.89 -23.40 -4.92
CA VAL A 116 -28.17 -23.79 -4.29
C VAL A 116 -29.37 -23.21 -5.06
N ILE A 117 -29.29 -21.93 -5.45
CA ILE A 117 -30.35 -21.27 -6.24
C ILE A 117 -30.54 -21.95 -7.60
N THR A 118 -29.47 -22.41 -8.26
CA THR A 118 -29.56 -23.09 -9.55
C THR A 118 -30.20 -24.47 -9.44
N GLN A 119 -30.01 -25.18 -8.32
CA GLN A 119 -30.60 -26.51 -8.10
C GLN A 119 -32.12 -26.44 -7.85
N GLU A 120 -32.56 -25.48 -7.03
CA GLU A 120 -33.98 -25.34 -6.67
C GLU A 120 -34.77 -24.38 -7.59
N GLY A 121 -34.06 -23.59 -8.37
CA GLY A 121 -34.59 -22.48 -9.16
C GLY A 121 -34.94 -21.26 -8.31
N TRP A 122 -34.84 -20.06 -8.89
CA TRP A 122 -35.03 -18.79 -8.18
C TRP A 122 -36.37 -18.67 -7.43
N LYS A 123 -37.45 -19.26 -7.93
CA LYS A 123 -38.76 -19.23 -7.25
C LYS A 123 -38.83 -20.23 -6.09
N GLY A 124 -38.17 -21.39 -6.23
CA GLY A 124 -38.19 -22.47 -5.23
C GLY A 124 -37.32 -22.21 -4.02
N THR A 125 -36.24 -21.44 -4.17
CA THR A 125 -35.29 -21.19 -3.08
C THR A 125 -35.85 -20.29 -1.98
N ALA A 126 -35.46 -20.56 -0.73
CA ALA A 126 -35.74 -19.72 0.42
C ALA A 126 -35.24 -18.27 0.24
N GLN A 127 -36.02 -17.30 0.75
CA GLN A 127 -35.70 -15.87 0.63
C GLN A 127 -34.34 -15.52 1.26
N THR A 128 -33.97 -16.18 2.36
CA THR A 128 -32.69 -15.96 3.05
C THR A 128 -31.50 -16.26 2.15
N VAL A 129 -31.53 -17.35 1.39
CA VAL A 129 -30.43 -17.72 0.47
C VAL A 129 -30.26 -16.69 -0.64
N LYS A 130 -31.38 -16.16 -1.18
CA LYS A 130 -31.34 -15.09 -2.20
C LYS A 130 -30.72 -13.82 -1.65
N VAL A 131 -31.06 -13.44 -0.42
CA VAL A 131 -30.46 -12.28 0.23
C VAL A 131 -28.97 -12.50 0.47
N LEU A 132 -28.57 -13.67 0.98
CA LEU A 132 -27.16 -14.00 1.17
C LEU A 132 -26.38 -13.92 -0.15
N PHE A 133 -26.92 -14.47 -1.24
CA PHE A 133 -26.33 -14.35 -2.57
C PHE A 133 -26.09 -12.90 -2.97
N LEU A 134 -27.10 -12.04 -2.82
CA LEU A 134 -26.98 -10.62 -3.15
C LEU A 134 -25.94 -9.90 -2.27
N VAL A 135 -25.93 -10.17 -0.98
CA VAL A 135 -24.97 -9.58 -0.03
C VAL A 135 -23.55 -10.02 -0.34
N PHE A 136 -23.30 -11.32 -0.53
CA PHE A 136 -21.97 -11.82 -0.85
C PHE A 136 -21.49 -11.35 -2.21
N THR A 137 -22.38 -11.25 -3.20
CA THR A 137 -22.04 -10.68 -4.51
C THR A 137 -21.68 -9.20 -4.38
N ALA A 138 -22.43 -8.41 -3.62
CA ALA A 138 -22.12 -6.99 -3.40
C ALA A 138 -20.78 -6.80 -2.67
N LEU A 139 -20.52 -7.58 -1.62
CA LEU A 139 -19.24 -7.56 -0.90
C LEU A 139 -18.08 -8.00 -1.79
N SER A 140 -18.27 -9.07 -2.55
CA SER A 140 -17.28 -9.55 -3.53
C SER A 140 -16.96 -8.46 -4.54
N SER A 141 -17.97 -7.83 -5.16
CA SER A 141 -17.75 -6.72 -6.09
C SER A 141 -17.04 -5.54 -5.43
N PHE A 142 -17.41 -5.18 -4.20
CA PHE A 142 -16.74 -4.11 -3.46
C PHE A 142 -15.24 -4.40 -3.24
N PHE A 143 -14.90 -5.59 -2.74
CA PHE A 143 -13.50 -5.95 -2.49
C PHE A 143 -12.71 -6.22 -3.77
N GLY A 144 -13.36 -6.74 -4.82
CA GLY A 144 -12.76 -6.92 -6.13
C GLY A 144 -12.40 -5.59 -6.78
N LEU A 145 -13.33 -4.63 -6.80
CA LEU A 145 -13.07 -3.27 -7.30
C LEU A 145 -12.01 -2.55 -6.44
N SER A 146 -12.10 -2.69 -5.12
CA SER A 146 -11.10 -2.16 -4.19
C SER A 146 -9.69 -2.69 -4.50
N ALA A 147 -9.55 -3.97 -4.86
CA ALA A 147 -8.27 -4.54 -5.23
C ALA A 147 -7.80 -4.10 -6.64
N SER A 148 -8.72 -3.84 -7.57
CA SER A 148 -8.39 -3.52 -8.97
C SER A 148 -8.19 -2.04 -9.27
N THR A 149 -8.86 -1.12 -8.56
CA THR A 149 -8.77 0.34 -8.82
C THR A 149 -7.37 0.91 -8.59
N PHE A 150 -6.57 0.22 -7.77
CA PHE A 150 -5.21 0.62 -7.50
C PHE A 150 -4.30 -0.44 -8.10
N ASP A 151 -3.30 -0.03 -8.90
CA ASP A 151 -2.22 -0.93 -9.32
C ASP A 151 -1.28 -1.17 -8.13
N GLN A 152 -1.86 -1.80 -7.11
CA GLN A 152 -1.24 -2.04 -5.82
C GLN A 152 -0.09 -3.01 -5.96
N GLU A 153 -0.17 -3.99 -6.85
CA GLU A 153 0.92 -4.93 -7.06
C GLU A 153 2.17 -4.22 -7.59
N THR A 154 2.02 -3.39 -8.62
CA THR A 154 3.14 -2.58 -9.14
C THR A 154 3.63 -1.59 -8.09
N SER A 155 2.73 -0.90 -7.39
CA SER A 155 3.09 0.09 -6.36
C SER A 155 3.80 -0.55 -5.15
N ILE A 156 3.35 -1.74 -4.70
CA ILE A 156 4.00 -2.54 -3.66
C ILE A 156 5.40 -2.93 -4.13
N HIS A 157 5.53 -3.48 -5.35
CA HIS A 157 6.82 -3.91 -5.88
C HIS A 157 7.81 -2.74 -6.00
N ARG A 158 7.36 -1.59 -6.52
CA ARG A 158 8.21 -0.40 -6.70
C ARG A 158 8.64 0.21 -5.37
N ASN A 159 7.74 0.36 -4.40
CA ASN A 159 8.11 0.84 -3.07
C ASN A 159 9.04 -0.13 -2.34
N GLY A 160 8.79 -1.44 -2.47
CA GLY A 160 9.71 -2.46 -1.97
C GLY A 160 11.09 -2.32 -2.60
N LYS A 161 11.18 -2.25 -3.94
CA LYS A 161 12.45 -2.06 -4.67
C LYS A 161 13.16 -0.76 -4.30
N ALA A 162 12.43 0.34 -4.13
CA ALA A 162 12.99 1.61 -3.70
C ALA A 162 13.62 1.50 -2.31
N TYR A 163 12.94 0.84 -1.36
CA TYR A 163 13.49 0.54 -0.04
C TYR A 163 14.84 -0.21 -0.12
N ILE A 164 14.92 -1.27 -0.94
CA ILE A 164 16.18 -2.02 -1.16
C ILE A 164 17.26 -1.11 -1.74
N ASN A 165 16.90 -0.27 -2.70
CA ASN A 165 17.87 0.60 -3.37
C ASN A 165 18.43 1.67 -2.42
N TYR A 166 17.61 2.24 -1.53
CA TYR A 166 18.09 3.15 -0.49
C TYR A 166 19.03 2.46 0.49
N ASP A 167 18.74 1.22 0.90
CA ASP A 167 19.66 0.43 1.73
C ASP A 167 21.01 0.20 1.02
N ASN A 168 21.01 -0.09 -0.29
CA ASN A 168 22.23 -0.22 -1.07
C ASN A 168 23.02 1.09 -1.17
N LEU A 169 22.35 2.25 -1.23
CA LEU A 169 23.02 3.55 -1.18
C LEU A 169 23.68 3.78 0.19
N GLN A 170 23.00 3.45 1.29
CA GLN A 170 23.57 3.56 2.65
C GLN A 170 24.79 2.65 2.82
N LYS A 171 24.74 1.41 2.31
CA LYS A 171 25.89 0.48 2.27
C LYS A 171 27.08 1.07 1.50
N THR A 172 26.81 1.76 0.39
CA THR A 172 27.84 2.44 -0.40
C THR A 172 28.50 3.57 0.40
N LEU A 173 27.71 4.36 1.14
CA LEU A 173 28.25 5.39 2.03
C LEU A 173 29.08 4.79 3.16
N GLY A 174 28.61 3.71 3.78
CA GLY A 174 29.34 3.00 4.85
C GLY A 174 30.67 2.42 4.36
N ASN A 175 30.67 1.75 3.20
CA ASN A 175 31.89 1.22 2.59
C ASN A 175 32.91 2.32 2.29
N PHE A 176 32.45 3.43 1.70
CA PHE A 176 33.34 4.55 1.41
C PHE A 176 33.86 5.22 2.68
N CYS A 177 33.03 5.38 3.72
CA CYS A 177 33.48 5.87 5.02
C CYS A 177 34.59 4.98 5.61
N ALA A 178 34.43 3.65 5.53
CA ALA A 178 35.39 2.70 6.10
C ALA A 178 36.69 2.56 5.30
N THR A 179 36.63 2.65 3.96
CA THR A 179 37.75 2.28 3.08
C THR A 179 38.31 3.42 2.23
N GLY A 180 37.55 4.50 2.05
CA GLY A 180 37.84 5.53 1.06
C GLY A 180 37.66 5.09 -0.40
N MET A 181 37.08 3.91 -0.65
CA MET A 181 36.89 3.32 -1.97
C MET A 181 35.41 2.97 -2.25
N THR A 182 35.07 2.72 -3.51
CA THR A 182 33.77 2.14 -3.87
C THR A 182 33.68 0.68 -3.43
N ILE A 183 32.48 0.11 -3.48
CA ILE A 183 32.25 -1.33 -3.22
C ILE A 183 33.03 -2.20 -4.23
N SER A 184 33.27 -1.70 -5.44
CA SER A 184 34.08 -2.36 -6.48
C SER A 184 35.59 -2.23 -6.27
N GLY A 185 36.04 -1.45 -5.28
CA GLY A 185 37.46 -1.21 -5.00
C GLY A 185 38.06 -0.02 -5.76
N ASP A 186 37.26 0.77 -6.47
CA ASP A 186 37.75 1.94 -7.21
C ASP A 186 37.96 3.13 -6.26
N SER A 187 39.06 3.86 -6.44
CA SER A 187 39.26 5.14 -5.75
C SER A 187 38.37 6.21 -6.39
N ILE A 188 37.44 6.77 -5.64
CA ILE A 188 36.63 7.91 -6.06
C ILE A 188 36.78 9.08 -5.10
N SER A 189 36.64 10.31 -5.60
CA SER A 189 36.63 11.48 -4.71
C SER A 189 35.32 11.55 -3.93
N PHE A 190 35.36 12.17 -2.74
CA PHE A 190 34.16 12.44 -1.94
C PHE A 190 33.07 13.17 -2.74
N ASN A 191 33.44 14.17 -3.55
CA ASN A 191 32.47 14.94 -4.32
C ASN A 191 31.79 14.08 -5.40
N GLN A 192 32.55 13.20 -6.06
CA GLN A 192 31.99 12.26 -7.04
C GLN A 192 31.01 11.30 -6.38
N LEU A 193 31.39 10.69 -5.24
CA LEU A 193 30.47 9.84 -4.46
C LEU A 193 29.20 10.60 -4.10
N HIS A 194 29.36 11.78 -3.49
CA HIS A 194 28.25 12.56 -3.00
C HIS A 194 27.27 12.92 -4.12
N SER A 195 27.78 13.37 -5.27
CA SER A 195 26.95 13.68 -6.44
C SER A 195 26.28 12.43 -7.02
N GLU A 196 26.96 11.29 -7.08
CA GLU A 196 26.38 10.05 -7.59
C GLU A 196 25.24 9.54 -6.69
N ILE A 197 25.45 9.54 -5.38
CA ILE A 197 24.44 9.11 -4.41
C ILE A 197 23.25 10.07 -4.42
N MET A 198 23.49 11.38 -4.49
CA MET A 198 22.40 12.36 -4.62
C MET A 198 21.59 12.14 -5.90
N ARG A 199 22.25 11.92 -7.05
CA ARG A 199 21.56 11.63 -8.31
C ARG A 199 20.69 10.38 -8.20
N LYS A 200 21.26 9.28 -7.70
CA LYS A 200 20.52 8.02 -7.50
C LYS A 200 19.37 8.19 -6.51
N ALA A 201 19.57 8.93 -5.43
CA ALA A 201 18.51 9.23 -4.47
C ALA A 201 17.37 10.03 -5.10
N THR A 202 17.68 11.04 -5.93
CA THR A 202 16.66 11.79 -6.68
C THR A 202 15.87 10.89 -7.62
N GLU A 203 16.53 9.97 -8.34
CA GLU A 203 15.86 8.99 -9.21
C GLU A 203 14.95 8.01 -8.45
N LEU A 204 15.25 7.77 -7.16
CA LEU A 204 14.46 6.89 -6.29
C LEU A 204 13.36 7.63 -5.52
N HIS A 205 13.34 8.97 -5.54
CA HIS A 205 12.47 9.77 -4.67
C HIS A 205 11.01 9.84 -5.14
N ASP A 206 10.68 9.24 -6.28
CA ASP A 206 9.30 9.19 -6.76
C ASP A 206 8.41 8.31 -5.86
N PHE A 207 7.28 8.86 -5.43
CA PHE A 207 6.25 8.12 -4.71
C PHE A 207 5.37 7.34 -5.69
N TYR A 208 5.49 6.02 -5.67
CA TYR A 208 4.70 5.15 -6.53
C TYR A 208 3.34 4.87 -5.88
N LEU A 209 2.36 5.71 -6.22
CA LEU A 209 0.93 5.49 -6.02
C LEU A 209 0.28 5.46 -7.41
N GLU A 210 0.42 4.34 -8.11
CA GLU A 210 -0.19 4.19 -9.42
C GLU A 210 -1.67 3.85 -9.28
N PHE A 211 -2.50 4.67 -9.90
CA PHE A 211 -3.92 4.41 -10.08
C PHE A 211 -4.11 3.83 -11.47
N ASP A 212 -5.02 2.87 -11.62
CA ASP A 212 -5.39 2.42 -12.96
C ASP A 212 -6.07 3.60 -13.69
N GLU A 213 -5.40 4.17 -14.70
CA GLU A 213 -5.88 5.30 -15.50
C GLU A 213 -7.22 4.99 -16.19
N GLN A 214 -7.55 3.71 -16.42
CA GLN A 214 -8.84 3.31 -17.00
C GLN A 214 -9.99 3.36 -15.99
N SER A 215 -9.67 3.32 -14.68
CA SER A 215 -10.65 3.27 -13.59
C SER A 215 -11.06 4.66 -13.08
N LEU A 216 -10.30 5.71 -13.41
CA LEU A 216 -10.54 7.09 -13.00
C LEU A 216 -10.60 8.02 -14.21
N ASP A 217 -11.81 8.45 -14.60
CA ASP A 217 -11.98 9.56 -15.54
C ASP A 217 -11.60 10.89 -14.87
N THR A 218 -10.29 11.13 -14.80
CA THR A 218 -9.70 12.31 -14.15
C THR A 218 -9.82 13.58 -14.99
N LYS A 219 -10.27 13.48 -16.25
CA LYS A 219 -10.32 14.62 -17.19
C LYS A 219 -11.34 15.71 -16.83
N GLY A 220 -12.29 15.42 -15.93
CA GLY A 220 -13.30 16.38 -15.49
C GLY A 220 -13.19 16.87 -14.04
N ILE A 221 -12.43 16.19 -13.18
CA ILE A 221 -12.54 16.38 -11.71
C ILE A 221 -11.76 17.61 -11.21
N PHE A 222 -10.71 18.03 -11.92
CA PHE A 222 -9.87 19.17 -11.53
C PHE A 222 -10.01 20.42 -12.40
N ASN A 223 -10.97 20.45 -13.34
CA ASN A 223 -11.32 21.66 -14.08
C ASN A 223 -12.16 22.61 -13.21
N LEU A 224 -11.55 23.16 -12.16
CA LEU A 224 -12.04 24.35 -11.47
C LEU A 224 -11.74 25.59 -12.33
N THR A 225 -12.40 25.68 -13.48
CA THR A 225 -12.55 26.96 -14.15
C THR A 225 -13.55 27.75 -13.32
N LYS A 226 -13.07 28.78 -12.61
CA LYS A 226 -13.92 29.79 -11.98
C LYS A 226 -14.94 30.28 -13.01
N GLU A 227 -16.20 29.89 -12.87
CA GLU A 227 -17.29 30.70 -13.39
C GLU A 227 -17.40 31.93 -12.48
N GLU A 228 -16.61 32.97 -12.77
CA GLU A 228 -16.94 34.32 -12.35
C GLU A 228 -18.25 34.69 -13.04
N LYS A 229 -19.36 34.57 -12.31
CA LYS A 229 -20.61 35.22 -12.66
C LYS A 229 -20.38 36.72 -12.53
N GLU A 230 -20.14 37.38 -13.66
CA GLU A 230 -20.36 38.82 -13.80
C GLU A 230 -21.85 39.10 -13.47
N GLU A 231 -22.10 39.75 -12.34
CA GLU A 231 -23.38 40.41 -12.09
C GLU A 231 -23.49 41.63 -13.02
N PRO A 232 -24.59 41.79 -13.78
CA PRO A 232 -24.81 43.02 -14.52
C PRO A 232 -25.15 44.15 -13.54
N SER A 233 -24.33 45.20 -13.56
CA SER A 233 -24.64 46.49 -12.96
C SER A 233 -25.85 47.09 -13.68
N ASN A 234 -27.00 47.12 -13.01
CA ASN A 234 -28.14 47.91 -13.46
C ASN A 234 -28.05 49.32 -12.86
N GLU A 235 -28.01 50.31 -13.75
CA GLU A 235 -28.46 51.69 -13.50
C GLU A 235 -29.95 51.73 -13.08
#